data_AF-A0A7V9DCA6-F1
#
_entry.id   AF-A0A7V9DCA6-F1
#
_cell.length_a   1.000
_cell.length_b   1.000
_cell.length_c   1.000
_cell.angle_alpha   90.00
_cell.angle_beta   90.00
_cell.angle_gamma   90.00
#
_symmetry.space_group_name_H-M   'P 1'
#
loop_
_entity.id
_entity.type
_entity.pdbx_description
1 polymer ?
#
loop_
_entity_poly.entity_id
_entity_poly.type
_entity_poly.pdbx_seq_one_letter_code
_entity_poly.pdbx_strand_id
1 'polypeptide(L)'
;MRRLISRAPVLSLIGMFIFSFAAVAEAQRPNPREVRDNVRTLNAAVDDFDATLMFRLRSMSASRNAVQEAGSSIANLKQAIRAFEQNLDARRENRNDVTDIVTAAQDVSAFMRSNP
;
A
#
# COMPACT_ATOMS: atom_id res chain seq x y z
N MET A 1 -12.61 -10.81 24.31
CA MET A 1 -12.09 -9.53 23.78
C MET A 1 -12.06 -9.62 22.27
N ARG A 2 -13.05 -9.06 21.59
CA ARG A 2 -13.13 -9.04 20.12
C ARG A 2 -11.99 -8.16 19.61
N ARG A 3 -10.99 -8.78 18.95
CA ARG A 3 -9.92 -8.04 18.31
C ARG A 3 -10.54 -7.15 17.24
N LEU A 4 -10.55 -5.85 17.51
CA LEU A 4 -10.68 -4.78 16.51
C LEU A 4 -9.45 -4.84 15.60
N ILE A 5 -9.34 -5.90 14.78
CA ILE A 5 -8.48 -5.83 13.60
C ILE A 5 -9.27 -4.95 12.64
N SER A 6 -8.99 -3.66 12.77
CA SER A 6 -9.40 -2.59 11.90
C SER A 6 -9.39 -3.10 10.46
N ARG A 7 -10.57 -3.31 9.90
CA ARG A 7 -10.80 -3.54 8.47
C ARG A 7 -10.64 -2.23 7.72
N ALA A 8 -9.55 -1.49 7.95
CA ALA A 8 -9.17 -0.44 7.02
C ALA A 8 -8.67 -1.17 5.78
N PRO A 9 -9.40 -1.16 4.64
CA PRO A 9 -8.84 -1.69 3.41
C PRO A 9 -7.52 -0.94 3.16
N VAL A 10 -6.50 -1.62 2.63
CA VAL A 10 -5.21 -1.01 2.25
C VAL A 10 -5.40 0.32 1.52
N LEU A 11 -6.47 0.44 0.74
CA LEU A 11 -6.90 1.66 0.05
C LEU A 11 -7.17 2.86 0.96
N SER A 12 -7.72 2.67 2.17
CA SER A 12 -7.90 3.75 3.15
C SER A 12 -6.56 4.25 3.69
N LEU A 13 -5.59 3.36 3.89
CA LEU A 13 -4.24 3.74 4.33
C LEU A 13 -3.46 4.44 3.22
N ILE A 14 -3.64 4.00 1.97
CA ILE A 14 -3.11 4.69 0.79
C ILE A 14 -3.75 6.07 0.64
N GLY A 15 -5.07 6.19 0.85
CA GLY A 15 -5.74 7.49 0.88
C GLY A 15 -5.17 8.42 1.94
N MET A 16 -5.04 7.95 3.18
CA MET A 16 -4.42 8.71 4.28
C MET A 16 -2.98 9.13 3.96
N PHE A 17 -2.20 8.23 3.36
CA PHE A 17 -0.84 8.50 2.90
C PHE A 17 -0.81 9.60 1.82
N ILE A 18 -1.67 9.52 0.81
CA ILE A 18 -1.80 10.54 -0.24
C ILE A 18 -2.18 11.88 0.36
N PHE A 19 -3.15 11.94 1.28
CA PHE A 19 -3.53 13.20 1.94
C PHE A 19 -2.36 13.80 2.73
N SER A 20 -1.60 12.96 3.43
CA SER A 20 -0.40 13.39 4.17
C SER A 20 0.67 13.95 3.24
N PHE A 21 0.83 13.41 2.03
CA PHE A 21 1.79 13.90 1.03
C PHE A 21 1.26 15.06 0.17
N ALA A 22 -0.04 15.10 -0.12
CA ALA A 22 -0.66 16.20 -0.87
C ALA A 22 -0.65 17.50 -0.06
N ALA A 23 -0.72 17.41 1.27
CA ALA A 23 -0.50 18.53 2.18
C ALA A 23 0.88 19.20 2.01
N VAL A 24 1.88 18.52 1.42
CA VAL A 24 3.18 19.12 1.07
C VAL A 24 3.02 20.27 0.06
N ALA A 25 1.96 20.28 -0.76
CA ALA A 25 1.74 21.29 -1.79
C ALA A 25 1.08 22.58 -1.29
N GLU A 26 0.36 22.56 -0.15
CA GLU A 26 -0.35 23.73 0.39
C GLU A 26 0.16 24.09 1.79
N ALA A 27 1.08 25.06 1.85
CA ALA A 27 1.44 25.89 3.01
C ALA A 27 2.01 25.23 4.30
N GLN A 28 1.82 23.94 4.56
CA GLN A 28 2.38 23.23 5.71
C GLN A 28 3.19 22.04 5.23
N ARG A 29 4.52 22.17 5.17
CA ARG A 29 5.38 21.00 4.93
C ARG A 29 5.08 19.97 6.03
N PRO A 30 4.50 18.79 5.73
CA PRO A 30 4.19 17.80 6.74
C PRO A 30 5.48 17.39 7.44
N ASN A 31 5.33 17.05 8.73
CA ASN A 31 6.47 16.69 9.55
C ASN A 31 7.16 15.44 8.95
N PRO A 32 8.46 15.50 8.58
CA PRO A 32 9.15 14.36 7.98
C PRO A 32 9.10 13.09 8.83
N ARG A 33 8.98 13.24 10.16
CA ARG A 33 8.78 12.09 11.07
C ARG A 33 7.42 11.44 10.86
N GLU A 34 6.38 12.25 10.76
CA GLU A 34 5.01 11.79 10.53
C GLU A 34 4.87 11.11 9.17
N VAL A 35 5.49 11.67 8.12
CA VAL A 35 5.51 11.02 6.80
C VAL A 35 6.19 9.65 6.87
N ARG A 36 7.34 9.53 7.56
CA ARG A 36 8.03 8.25 7.75
C ARG A 36 7.20 7.25 8.54
N ASP A 37 6.55 7.69 9.62
CA ASP A 37 5.70 6.83 10.43
C ASP A 37 4.47 6.35 9.64
N ASN A 38 3.90 7.21 8.78
CA ASN A 38 2.83 6.84 7.86
C ASN A 38 3.31 5.83 6.80
N VAL A 39 4.51 5.99 6.24
CA VAL A 39 5.10 5.01 5.30
C VAL A 39 5.32 3.66 5.98
N ARG A 40 5.86 3.64 7.19
CA ARG A 40 6.06 2.40 7.96
C ARG A 40 4.74 1.72 8.26
N THR A 41 3.74 2.49 8.65
CA THR A 41 2.38 1.99 8.90
C THR A 41 1.76 1.42 7.62
N LEU A 42 1.95 2.10 6.49
CA LEU A 42 1.48 1.63 5.19
C LEU A 42 2.17 0.32 4.78
N ASN A 43 3.50 0.23 4.91
CA ASN A 43 4.26 -0.99 4.63
C ASN A 43 3.76 -2.17 5.47
N ALA A 44 3.62 -1.99 6.78
CA ALA A 44 3.13 -3.02 7.69
C ALA A 44 1.71 -3.50 7.32
N ALA A 45 0.83 -2.58 6.91
CA ALA A 45 -0.52 -2.94 6.51
C ALA A 45 -0.58 -3.65 5.16
N VAL A 46 0.30 -3.30 4.20
CA VAL A 46 0.42 -4.03 2.94
C VAL A 46 0.98 -5.44 3.17
N ASP A 47 1.90 -5.62 4.12
CA ASP A 47 2.39 -6.93 4.53
C ASP A 47 1.28 -7.80 5.16
N ASP A 48 0.47 -7.24 6.06
CA ASP A 48 -0.66 -7.95 6.67
C ASP A 48 -1.74 -8.30 5.64
N PHE A 49 -2.02 -7.39 4.71
CA PHE A 49 -2.92 -7.63 3.59
C PHE A 49 -2.44 -8.75 2.69
N ASP A 50 -1.15 -8.77 2.33
CA ASP A 50 -0.53 -9.83 1.53
C ASP A 50 -0.73 -11.20 2.19
N ALA A 51 -0.34 -11.32 3.47
CA ALA A 51 -0.50 -12.55 4.23
C ALA A 51 -1.96 -13.01 4.26
N THR A 52 -2.88 -12.07 4.51
CA THR A 52 -4.32 -12.36 4.54
C THR A 52 -4.86 -12.79 3.18
N LEU A 53 -4.48 -12.11 2.10
CA LEU A 53 -4.95 -12.41 0.75
C LEU A 53 -4.42 -13.77 0.30
N MET A 54 -3.12 -14.03 0.48
CA MET A 54 -2.50 -15.32 0.14
C MET A 54 -3.14 -16.48 0.91
N PHE A 55 -3.42 -16.28 2.20
CA PHE A 55 -4.15 -17.27 3.00
C PHE A 55 -5.54 -17.55 2.42
N ARG A 56 -6.31 -16.51 2.09
CA ARG A 56 -7.65 -16.64 1.50
C ARG A 56 -7.63 -17.37 0.17
N LEU A 57 -6.78 -16.94 -0.75
CA LEU A 57 -6.65 -17.56 -2.08
C LEU A 57 -6.30 -19.04 -1.97
N ARG A 58 -5.38 -19.40 -1.07
CA ARG A 58 -5.05 -20.81 -0.81
C ARG A 58 -6.23 -21.58 -0.20
N SER A 59 -6.93 -20.98 0.76
CA SER A 59 -8.08 -21.63 1.43
C SER A 59 -9.27 -21.87 0.50
N MET A 60 -9.44 -21.03 -0.52
CA MET A 60 -10.49 -21.15 -1.53
C MET A 60 -10.10 -22.02 -2.72
N SER A 61 -8.91 -22.66 -2.68
CA SER A 61 -8.35 -23.40 -3.82
C SER A 61 -8.30 -22.56 -5.10
N ALA A 62 -7.99 -21.27 -4.98
CA ALA A 62 -7.86 -20.37 -6.12
C ALA A 62 -6.84 -20.91 -7.12
N SER A 63 -7.03 -20.59 -8.40
CA SER A 63 -6.11 -21.03 -9.45
C SER A 63 -4.69 -20.54 -9.19
N ARG A 64 -3.68 -21.32 -9.62
CA ARG A 64 -2.28 -20.90 -9.52
C ARG A 64 -2.03 -19.55 -10.19
N ASN A 65 -2.74 -19.27 -11.29
CA ASN A 65 -2.66 -18.00 -12.00
C ASN A 65 -3.15 -16.84 -11.12
N ALA A 66 -4.30 -16.99 -10.46
CA ALA A 66 -4.83 -15.96 -9.57
C ALA A 66 -3.92 -15.69 -8.36
N VAL A 67 -3.32 -16.74 -7.78
CA VAL A 67 -2.33 -16.59 -6.70
C VAL A 67 -1.08 -15.84 -7.18
N GLN A 68 -0.59 -16.16 -8.37
CA GLN A 68 0.58 -15.52 -8.96
C GLN A 68 0.32 -14.06 -9.33
N GLU A 69 -0.85 -13.77 -9.90
CA GLU A 69 -1.27 -12.42 -10.26
C GLU A 69 -1.41 -11.54 -9.00
N ALA A 70 -2.11 -12.03 -7.98
CA ALA A 70 -2.23 -11.37 -6.68
C ALA A 70 -0.86 -11.04 -6.06
N GLY A 71 0.03 -12.04 -6.04
CA GLY A 71 1.38 -11.90 -5.49
C GLY A 71 2.21 -10.88 -6.27
N SER A 72 2.05 -10.83 -7.59
CA SER A 72 2.76 -9.87 -8.45
C SER A 72 2.26 -8.44 -8.22
N SER A 73 0.94 -8.22 -8.19
CA SER A 73 0.35 -6.89 -7.94
C SER A 73 0.76 -6.34 -6.56
N ILE A 74 0.76 -7.19 -5.53
CA ILE A 74 1.19 -6.78 -4.19
C ILE A 74 2.71 -6.54 -4.13
N ALA A 75 3.52 -7.37 -4.79
CA ALA A 75 4.97 -7.16 -4.87
C ALA A 75 5.30 -5.80 -5.51
N ASN A 76 4.60 -5.41 -6.57
CA ASN A 76 4.73 -4.11 -7.21
C ASN A 76 4.38 -2.96 -6.24
N LEU A 77 3.27 -3.08 -5.50
CA LEU A 77 2.89 -2.09 -4.49
C LEU A 77 3.98 -1.96 -3.39
N LYS A 78 4.47 -3.08 -2.87
CA LYS A 78 5.57 -3.10 -1.88
C LYS A 78 6.86 -2.50 -2.42
N GLN A 79 7.13 -2.64 -3.72
CA GLN A 79 8.29 -2.05 -4.36
C GLN A 79 8.15 -0.52 -4.46
N ALA A 80 6.98 -0.03 -4.88
CA ALA A 80 6.70 1.40 -4.97
C ALA A 80 6.81 2.09 -3.59
N ILE A 81 6.25 1.49 -2.53
CA ILE A 81 6.34 2.03 -1.17
C ILE A 81 7.79 2.05 -0.68
N ARG A 82 8.57 1.00 -0.94
CA ARG A 82 10.00 0.95 -0.57
C ARG A 82 10.84 1.96 -1.35
N ALA A 83 10.56 2.17 -2.63
CA ALA A 83 11.23 3.20 -3.43
C ALA A 83 10.95 4.60 -2.86
N PHE A 84 9.68 4.86 -2.50
CA PHE A 84 9.32 6.11 -1.83
C PHE A 84 10.03 6.27 -0.48
N GLU A 85 10.07 5.23 0.36
CA GLU A 85 10.77 5.25 1.64
C GLU A 85 12.25 5.60 1.48
N GLN A 86 12.93 4.97 0.50
CA GLN A 86 14.32 5.26 0.17
C GLN A 86 14.52 6.71 -0.30
N ASN A 87 13.61 7.21 -1.13
CA ASN A 87 13.65 8.60 -1.59
C ASN A 87 13.40 9.58 -0.45
N LEU A 88 12.46 9.28 0.45
CA LEU A 88 12.16 10.07 1.64
C LEU A 88 13.35 10.12 2.63
N ASP A 89 14.07 9.01 2.78
CA ASP A 89 15.29 8.96 3.59
C ASP A 89 16.44 9.75 2.96
N ALA A 90 16.54 9.73 1.63
CA ALA A 90 17.50 10.52 0.86
C ALA A 90 17.10 12.00 0.67
N ARG A 91 15.91 12.41 1.13
CA ARG A 91 15.31 13.73 0.86
C ARG A 91 15.18 14.06 -0.63
N ARG A 92 14.84 13.06 -1.44
CA ARG A 92 14.65 13.10 -2.90
C ARG A 92 13.25 12.67 -3.31
N GLU A 93 12.33 12.61 -2.37
CA GLU A 93 10.93 12.29 -2.61
C GLU A 93 10.30 13.25 -3.61
N ASN A 94 9.48 12.72 -4.51
CA ASN A 94 8.82 13.51 -5.53
C ASN A 94 7.38 13.01 -5.78
N ARG A 95 6.61 13.78 -6.56
CA ARG A 95 5.21 13.46 -6.88
C ARG A 95 5.05 12.17 -7.69
N ASN A 96 6.07 11.77 -8.45
CA ASN A 96 6.03 10.54 -9.24
C ASN A 96 6.02 9.32 -8.32
N ASP A 97 6.78 9.34 -7.22
CA ASP A 97 6.79 8.23 -6.26
C ASP A 97 5.38 7.94 -5.68
N VAL A 98 4.61 9.01 -5.40
CA VAL A 98 3.22 8.86 -4.94
C VAL A 98 2.31 8.38 -6.06
N THR A 99 2.56 8.81 -7.30
CA THR A 99 1.82 8.34 -8.49
C THR A 99 2.06 6.85 -8.72
N ASP A 100 3.29 6.37 -8.50
CA ASP A 100 3.68 4.97 -8.63
C ASP A 100 2.99 4.10 -7.57
N ILE A 101 2.93 4.59 -6.32
CA ILE A 101 2.18 3.93 -5.24
C ILE A 101 0.69 3.84 -5.60
N VAL A 102 0.09 4.94 -6.08
CA VAL A 102 -1.33 4.98 -6.47
C VAL A 102 -1.62 4.01 -7.61
N THR A 103 -0.76 3.97 -8.62
CA THR A 103 -0.92 3.09 -9.77
C THR A 103 -0.85 1.63 -9.35
N ALA A 104 0.16 1.25 -8.57
CA ALA A 104 0.27 -0.12 -8.05
C ALA A 104 -0.92 -0.50 -7.14
N ALA A 105 -1.47 0.46 -6.38
CA ALA A 105 -2.66 0.24 -5.57
C ALA A 105 -3.92 0.01 -6.41
N GLN A 106 -4.04 0.71 -7.54
CA GLN A 106 -5.12 0.50 -8.51
C GLN A 106 -5.03 -0.88 -9.15
N ASP A 107 -3.82 -1.37 -9.43
CA ASP A 107 -3.62 -2.73 -9.95
C ASP A 107 -4.08 -3.80 -8.95
N VAL A 108 -3.72 -3.66 -7.67
CA VAL A 108 -4.22 -4.53 -6.59
C VAL A 108 -5.76 -4.45 -6.49
N SER A 109 -6.32 -3.26 -6.64
CA SER A 109 -7.78 -3.06 -6.62
C SER A 109 -8.46 -3.71 -7.82
N ALA A 110 -7.86 -3.63 -9.00
CA ALA A 110 -8.36 -4.24 -10.23
C ALA A 110 -8.37 -5.77 -10.08
N PHE A 111 -7.28 -6.36 -9.58
CA PHE A 111 -7.20 -7.78 -9.26
C PHE A 111 -8.34 -8.21 -8.31
N MET A 112 -8.57 -7.45 -7.24
CA MET A 112 -9.61 -7.76 -6.26
C MET A 112 -11.03 -7.67 -6.83
N ARG A 113 -11.26 -6.82 -7.84
CA ARG A 113 -12.54 -6.72 -8.53
C ARG A 113 -12.76 -7.85 -9.54
N SER A 114 -11.69 -8.30 -10.19
CA SER A 114 -11.76 -9.42 -11.14
C SER A 114 -11.79 -10.79 -10.46
N ASN A 115 -11.40 -10.88 -9.18
CA ASN A 115 -11.33 -12.11 -8.38
C ASN A 115 -12.06 -11.96 -7.03
N PRO A 116 -13.41 -11.99 -7.01
CA PRO A 116 -14.22 -11.87 -5.80
C PRO A 116 -14.20 -13.10 -4.88
#